data_AF-A0A7K3HLD8-F1
#
_entry.id   AF-A0A7K3HLD8-F1
#
_cell.length_a   1.000
_cell.length_b   1.000
_cell.length_c   1.000
_cell.angle_alpha   90.00
_cell.angle_beta   90.00
_cell.angle_gamma   90.00
#
_symmetry.space_group_name_H-M   'P 1'
#
loop_
_entity.id
_entity.type
_entity.pdbx_description
1 polymer ?
#
loop_
_entity_poly.entity_id
_entity_poly.type
_entity_poly.pdbx_seq_one_letter_code
_entity_poly.pdbx_strand_id
1 'polypeptide(L)' 'MTADGWTRAGRNPLGPGLLLPLGGPGDGAWITERAACAVLNRAAARVDGVRLGAVRIRLAVPEAAPE' A
#
# COMPACT_ATOMS: atom_id res chain seq x y z
N MET A 1 -17.72 -10.36 6.25
CA MET A 1 -18.50 -9.13 6.53
C MET A 1 -18.06 -8.67 7.91
N THR A 2 -17.23 -7.66 8.11
CA THR A 2 -16.62 -6.63 7.24
C THR A 2 -15.39 -6.14 8.02
N ALA A 3 -14.31 -5.76 7.34
CA ALA A 3 -13.15 -5.13 7.94
C ALA A 3 -13.49 -3.70 8.40
N ASP A 4 -14.32 -3.58 9.44
CA ASP A 4 -14.75 -2.32 10.03
C ASP A 4 -14.12 -2.19 11.42
N GLY A 5 -13.18 -1.27 11.56
CA GLY A 5 -12.57 -1.00 12.88
C GLY A 5 -11.48 0.05 12.96
N TRP A 6 -10.99 0.63 11.85
CA TRP A 6 -9.91 1.63 11.89
C TRP A 6 -10.28 3.02 11.36
N THR A 7 -11.57 3.29 11.21
CA THR A 7 -12.12 4.64 11.15
C THR A 7 -12.38 5.12 12.57
N ARG A 8 -11.39 5.78 13.23
CA ARG A 8 -11.57 6.92 14.19
C ARG A 8 -10.41 7.08 15.19
N ALA A 9 -9.28 7.58 14.72
CA ALA A 9 -8.35 8.46 15.44
C ALA A 9 -7.42 9.04 14.36
N GLY A 10 -7.27 10.33 14.10
CA GLY A 10 -7.23 11.47 15.00
C GLY A 10 -6.04 12.36 14.58
N ARG A 11 -6.20 13.07 13.45
CA ARG A 11 -5.42 14.24 12.95
C ARG A 11 -3.98 14.07 12.43
N ASN A 12 -3.85 13.94 11.10
CA ASN A 12 -3.24 14.93 10.19
C ASN A 12 -3.63 14.53 8.74
N PRO A 13 -4.12 15.41 7.86
CA PRO A 13 -4.34 15.05 6.45
C PRO A 13 -2.98 14.88 5.75
N LEU A 14 -2.36 13.71 5.88
CA LEU A 14 -1.25 13.30 5.02
C LEU A 14 -1.80 12.98 3.64
N GLY A 15 -2.02 14.01 2.81
CA GLY A 15 -2.42 13.81 1.41
C GLY A 15 -1.24 13.32 0.54
N PRO A 16 -1.47 12.51 -0.52
CA PRO A 16 -2.70 11.81 -0.91
C PRO A 16 -2.44 10.35 -1.37
N GLY A 17 -2.96 9.35 -0.64
CA GLY A 17 -2.95 7.95 -1.07
C GLY A 17 -2.57 7.04 0.09
N LEU A 18 -3.59 6.55 0.77
CA LEU A 18 -3.65 5.45 1.75
C LEU A 18 -2.32 4.85 2.25
N LEU A 19 -2.18 4.78 3.58
CA LEU A 19 -1.19 3.92 4.22
C LEU A 19 -1.61 2.45 4.05
N LEU A 20 -0.73 1.63 3.51
CA LEU A 20 -0.99 0.22 3.22
C LEU A 20 -0.18 -0.65 4.19
N PRO A 21 -0.84 -1.56 4.93
CA PRO A 21 -0.13 -2.55 5.73
C PRO A 21 0.57 -3.55 4.81
N LEU A 22 1.83 -3.85 5.12
CA LEU A 22 2.65 -4.83 4.40
C LEU A 22 2.57 -6.23 5.02
N GLY A 23 1.79 -6.35 6.09
CA GLY A 23 1.59 -7.53 6.91
C GLY A 23 0.36 -7.29 7.77
N GLY A 24 0.21 -8.02 8.86
CA GLY A 24 -0.85 -7.66 9.81
C GLY A 24 -0.37 -6.71 10.90
N PRO A 25 -1.23 -6.38 11.87
CA PRO A 25 -0.97 -5.32 12.84
C PRO A 25 0.25 -5.59 13.74
N GLY A 26 0.62 -6.86 13.95
CA GLY A 26 1.84 -7.24 14.68
C GLY A 26 3.16 -6.97 13.94
N ASP A 27 3.14 -6.86 12.61
CA ASP A 27 4.37 -6.72 11.81
C ASP A 27 4.95 -5.30 11.85
N GLY A 28 4.15 -4.29 12.24
CA GLY A 28 4.59 -2.90 12.33
C GLY A 28 5.11 -2.29 11.02
N ALA A 29 4.88 -2.95 9.88
CA ALA A 29 5.39 -2.54 8.59
C ALA A 29 4.28 -1.91 7.73
N TRP A 30 4.49 -0.66 7.32
CA TRP A 30 3.58 0.09 6.48
C TRP A 30 4.31 0.79 5.34
N ILE A 31 3.63 0.96 4.21
CA ILE A 31 4.10 1.76 3.09
C ILE A 31 3.02 2.75 2.65
N THR A 32 3.40 3.95 2.25
CA THR A 32 2.45 4.87 1.62
C THR A 32 2.26 4.49 0.15
N GLU A 33 1.05 4.68 -0.38
CA GLU A 33 0.78 4.45 -1.80
C GLU A 33 1.76 5.21 -2.71
N ARG A 34 2.12 6.44 -2.33
CA ARG A 34 3.08 7.26 -3.07
C ARG A 34 4.48 6.65 -3.08
N ALA A 35 4.97 6.12 -1.96
CA ALA A 35 6.27 5.46 -1.89
C ALA A 35 6.29 4.20 -2.76
N ALA A 36 5.21 3.41 -2.71
CA ALA A 36 5.08 2.22 -3.54
C ALA A 36 5.05 2.57 -5.04
N CYS A 37 4.25 3.56 -5.44
CA CYS A 37 4.22 4.06 -6.81
C CYS A 37 5.58 4.56 -7.28
N ALA A 38 6.36 5.25 -6.44
CA ALA A 38 7.70 5.72 -6.81
C ALA A 38 8.65 4.55 -7.12
N VAL A 39 8.64 3.50 -6.28
CA VAL A 39 9.45 2.30 -6.50
C VAL A 39 9.02 1.58 -7.78
N LEU A 40 7.71 1.39 -7.98
CA LEU A 40 7.17 0.71 -9.17
C LEU A 40 7.46 1.48 -10.46
N ASN A 41 7.35 2.81 -10.45
CA ASN A 41 7.71 3.64 -11.60
C ASN A 41 9.20 3.51 -11.95
N ARG A 42 10.09 3.53 -10.95
CA ARG A 42 11.52 3.31 -11.18
C ARG A 42 11.81 1.91 -11.71
N ALA A 43 11.09 0.89 -11.26
CA ALA A 43 11.23 -0.46 -11.78
C ALA A 43 10.76 -0.54 -13.24
N ALA A 44 9.59 0.02 -13.54
CA ALA A 44 9.04 0.05 -14.90
C ALA A 44 9.95 0.81 -15.89
N ALA A 45 10.60 1.90 -15.45
CA ALA A 45 11.54 2.66 -16.27
C ALA A 45 12.78 1.86 -16.72
N ARG A 46 13.02 0.67 -16.15
CA ARG A 46 14.09 -0.24 -16.56
C ARG A 46 13.65 -1.27 -17.60
N VAL A 47 12.38 -1.26 -17.99
CA VAL A 47 11.80 -2.20 -18.95
C VAL A 47 11.47 -1.43 -20.24
N ASP A 48 12.22 -1.70 -21.30
CA ASP A 48 12.06 -1.01 -22.57
C ASP A 48 10.67 -1.28 -23.18
N GLY A 49 10.05 -0.21 -23.70
CA GLY A 49 8.72 -0.28 -24.32
C GLY A 49 7.54 -0.42 -23.33
N VAL A 50 7.80 -0.42 -22.01
CA VAL A 50 6.75 -0.55 -20.99
C VAL A 50 6.51 0.77 -20.26
N ARG A 51 5.23 1.16 -20.15
CA ARG A 51 4.79 2.28 -19.32
C ARG A 51 3.90 1.77 -18.21
N LEU A 52 4.22 2.15 -16.97
CA LEU A 52 3.37 1.85 -15.83
C LEU A 52 2.04 2.62 -15.92
N GLY A 53 0.93 1.88 -15.93
CA GLY A 53 -0.43 2.43 -15.87
C GLY A 53 -0.89 2.69 -14.44
N ALA A 54 -2.21 2.84 -14.25
CA ALA A 54 -2.78 2.89 -12.90
C ALA A 54 -2.47 1.59 -12.13
N VAL A 55 -2.06 1.71 -10.87
CA VAL A 55 -1.66 0.58 -10.02
C VAL A 55 -2.68 0.42 -8.89
N ARG A 56 -3.09 -0.82 -8.62
CA ARG A 56 -3.82 -1.19 -7.41
C ARG A 56 -2.91 -2.03 -6.53
N ILE A 57 -2.73 -1.62 -5.28
CA ILE A 57 -1.83 -2.28 -4.33
C ILE A 57 -2.66 -2.95 -3.24
N ARG A 58 -2.41 -4.23 -3.00
CA ARG A 58 -2.97 -5.04 -1.92
C ARG A 58 -1.94 -6.05 -1.46
N LEU A 59 -2.14 -6.59 -0.26
CA LEU A 59 -1.33 -7.71 0.21
C LEU A 59 -1.57 -8.92 -0.71
N ALA A 60 -0.49 -9.56 -1.17
CA ALA A 60 -0.56 -10.62 -2.18
C ALA A 60 -1.32 -11.86 -1.67
N VAL A 61 -1.19 -12.14 -0.37
CA VAL A 61 -1.85 -13.25 0.32
C VAL A 61 -2.49 -12.70 1.61
N PRO A 62 -3.66 -12.05 1.54
CA PRO A 62 -4.26 -11.34 2.67
C PRO A 62 -4.45 -12.23 3.91
N GLU A 63 -4.72 -13.53 3.70
CA GLU A 63 -4.90 -14.54 4.76
C GLU A 63 -3.58 -14.96 5.45
N ALA A 64 -2.42 -14.63 4.86
CA ALA A 64 -1.10 -14.92 5.43
C ALA A 64 -0.55 -13.74 6.24
N ALA A 65 -1.27 -12.62 6.30
CA ALA A 65 -0.95 -11.54 7.21
C ALA A 65 -1.18 -12.03 8.65
N PRO A 66 -0.17 -12.03 9.53
CA PRO A 66 -0.34 -12.45 10.92
C PRO A 66 -1.33 -11.52 11.63
N GLU A 67 -2.22 -12.06 12.47
CA GLU A 67 -3.30 -11.28 13.13
C GLU A 67 -2.87 -10.03 13.91
#